data_AF-A0A395H148-F1
#
_entry.id   AF-A0A395H148-F1
#
_cell.length_a   1.000
_cell.length_b   1.000
_cell.length_c   1.000
_cell.angle_alpha   90.00
_cell.angle_beta   90.00
_cell.angle_gamma   90.00
#
_symmetry.space_group_name_H-M   'P 1'
#
loop_
_entity.id
_entity.type
_entity.pdbx_description
1 polymer ?
#
loop_
_entity_poly.entity_id
_entity_poly.type
_entity_poly.pdbx_seq_one_letter_code
_entity_poly.pdbx_strand_id
1 'polypeptide(L)'
;MAGAVRSPRPDRFRYLPARLPFPRIFKRGLFRRNAVYLTSIFGAAFAFELAFDTASNKIWDSFNRGRQWKDIKYQYVNKAEEDDE
;
A
#
# COMPACT_ATOMS: atom_id res chain seq x y z
N MET A 1 -13.50 66.90 -24.99
CA MET A 1 -12.42 66.82 -24.00
C MET A 1 -12.67 65.62 -23.09
N ALA A 2 -12.01 64.49 -23.33
CA ALA A 2 -12.21 63.26 -22.55
C ALA A 2 -10.85 62.79 -22.03
N GLY A 3 -10.67 62.78 -20.71
CA GLY A 3 -9.45 62.35 -20.05
C GLY A 3 -9.76 61.77 -18.69
N ALA A 4 -10.36 60.58 -18.65
CA ALA A 4 -10.51 59.82 -17.41
C ALA A 4 -9.15 59.22 -17.04
N VAL A 5 -8.46 59.89 -16.12
CA VAL A 5 -7.22 59.41 -15.49
C VAL A 5 -7.58 58.16 -14.69
N ARG A 6 -7.23 56.98 -15.20
CA ARG A 6 -7.38 55.71 -14.47
C ARG A 6 -6.28 55.65 -13.42
N SER A 7 -6.65 55.68 -12.14
CA SER A 7 -5.71 55.44 -11.05
C SER A 7 -5.09 54.03 -11.15
N PRO A 8 -3.81 53.85 -10.81
CA PRO A 8 -3.18 52.53 -10.80
C PRO A 8 -3.85 51.62 -9.76
N ARG A 9 -4.19 50.38 -10.14
CA ARG A 9 -4.65 49.37 -9.18
C ARG A 9 -3.49 49.00 -8.25
N PRO A 10 -3.70 48.87 -6.93
CA PRO A 10 -2.64 48.49 -6.02
C PRO A 10 -2.21 47.03 -6.26
N ASP A 11 -0.92 46.83 -6.55
CA ASP A 11 -0.25 45.55 -6.82
C ASP A 11 -0.15 44.61 -5.59
N ARG A 12 -0.96 44.83 -4.56
CA ARG A 12 -0.85 44.18 -3.24
C ARG A 12 -1.09 42.67 -3.25
N PHE A 13 -1.54 42.11 -4.37
CA PHE A 13 -1.79 40.68 -4.54
C PHE A 13 -0.67 39.94 -5.30
N ARG A 14 0.42 40.62 -5.67
CA ARG A 14 1.51 40.03 -6.46
C ARG A 14 2.44 39.11 -5.65
N TYR A 15 2.37 39.14 -4.31
CA TYR A 15 3.24 38.38 -3.41
C TYR A 15 2.51 37.37 -2.51
N LEU A 16 1.37 36.81 -2.94
CA LEU A 16 0.80 35.66 -2.25
C LEU A 16 1.65 34.41 -2.54
N PRO A 17 2.23 33.72 -1.54
CA PRO A 17 3.02 32.51 -1.79
C PRO A 17 2.12 31.47 -2.45
N ALA A 18 2.58 30.98 -3.60
CA ALA A 18 1.90 29.94 -4.37
C ALA A 18 1.56 28.77 -3.43
N ARG A 19 0.27 28.42 -3.35
CA ARG A 19 -0.21 27.18 -2.71
C ARG A 19 0.70 26.03 -3.16
N LEU A 20 1.33 25.35 -2.20
CA LEU A 20 2.21 24.21 -2.45
C LEU A 20 1.61 23.32 -3.53
N PRO A 21 2.32 23.02 -4.64
CA PRO A 21 1.79 22.15 -5.67
C PRO A 21 1.71 20.75 -5.08
N PHE A 22 0.56 20.39 -4.52
CA PHE A 22 0.25 19.00 -4.18
C PHE A 22 0.60 18.16 -5.43
N PRO A 23 1.39 17.08 -5.30
CA PRO A 23 1.92 16.37 -6.46
C PRO A 23 0.77 15.94 -7.37
N ARG A 24 0.71 16.55 -8.56
CA ARG A 24 -0.39 16.41 -9.53
C ARG A 24 -0.56 14.97 -10.02
N ILE A 25 0.44 14.13 -9.81
CA ILE A 25 0.50 12.73 -10.25
C ILE A 25 -0.54 11.89 -9.52
N PHE A 26 -0.63 12.02 -8.19
CA PHE A 26 -1.53 11.20 -7.37
C PHE A 26 -3.01 11.51 -7.61
N LYS A 27 -3.38 12.78 -7.77
CA LYS A 27 -4.79 13.19 -7.94
C LYS A 27 -5.36 12.98 -9.35
N ARG A 28 -4.53 12.87 -10.40
CA ARG A 28 -5.01 12.70 -11.79
C ARG A 28 -4.99 11.26 -12.30
N GLY A 29 -4.08 10.40 -11.81
CA GLY A 29 -3.86 9.05 -12.36
C GLY A 29 -4.67 7.94 -11.70
N LEU A 30 -4.69 7.87 -10.36
CA LEU A 30 -5.19 6.69 -9.64
C LEU A 30 -6.64 6.82 -9.12
N PHE A 31 -7.06 8.02 -8.72
CA PHE A 31 -8.31 8.20 -7.96
C PHE A 31 -9.41 8.96 -8.73
N ARG A 32 -9.17 9.36 -9.98
CA ARG A 32 -10.10 10.22 -10.74
C ARG A 32 -11.01 9.45 -11.70
N ARG A 33 -10.65 8.20 -12.04
CA ARG A 33 -11.45 7.30 -12.87
C ARG A 33 -11.87 6.12 -12.01
N ASN A 34 -13.17 5.98 -11.74
CA ASN A 34 -13.72 4.88 -10.92
C ASN A 34 -13.23 3.51 -11.36
N ALA A 35 -13.15 3.26 -12.67
CA ALA A 35 -12.63 2.01 -13.23
C ALA A 35 -11.17 1.73 -12.81
N VAL A 36 -10.27 2.70 -12.96
CA VAL A 36 -8.84 2.56 -12.62
C VAL A 36 -8.68 2.34 -11.11
N TYR A 37 -9.46 3.06 -10.31
CA TYR A 37 -9.46 2.94 -8.86
C TYR A 37 -9.84 1.52 -8.41
N LEU A 38 -10.98 1.00 -8.87
CA LEU A 38 -11.43 -0.34 -8.51
C LEU A 38 -10.47 -1.43 -9.01
N THR A 39 -9.99 -1.33 -10.26
CA THR A 39 -9.01 -2.31 -10.78
C THR A 39 -7.70 -2.26 -10.01
N SER A 40 -7.25 -1.08 -9.57
CA SER A 40 -6.03 -0.96 -8.77
C SER A 40 -6.20 -1.57 -7.39
N ILE A 41 -7.37 -1.42 -6.76
CA ILE A 41 -7.67 -2.02 -5.46
C ILE A 41 -7.70 -3.54 -5.59
N PHE A 42 -8.42 -4.09 -6.56
CA PHE A 42 -8.47 -5.54 -6.74
C PHE A 42 -7.12 -6.13 -7.12
N GLY A 43 -6.38 -5.49 -8.03
CA GLY A 43 -5.03 -5.91 -8.39
C GLY A 43 -4.05 -5.85 -7.22
N ALA A 44 -4.12 -4.78 -6.41
CA ALA A 44 -3.29 -4.64 -5.22
C ALA A 44 -3.69 -5.65 -4.14
N ALA A 45 -4.98 -5.90 -3.94
CA ALA A 45 -5.48 -6.87 -2.97
C ALA A 45 -4.96 -8.29 -3.28
N PHE A 46 -5.04 -8.71 -4.55
CA PHE A 46 -4.53 -10.02 -4.96
C PHE A 46 -3.00 -10.14 -4.81
N ALA A 47 -2.26 -9.12 -5.23
CA ALA A 47 -0.81 -9.10 -5.04
C ALA A 47 -0.42 -9.08 -3.56
N PHE A 48 -1.19 -8.35 -2.74
CA PHE A 48 -0.99 -8.25 -1.30
C PHE A 48 -1.30 -9.57 -0.59
N GLU A 49 -2.38 -10.25 -0.93
CA GLU A 49 -2.75 -11.57 -0.39
C GLU A 49 -1.59 -12.56 -0.53
N LEU A 50 -1.09 -12.75 -1.76
CA LEU A 50 0.02 -13.66 -2.03
C LEU A 50 1.28 -13.31 -1.23
N ALA A 51 1.64 -12.03 -1.21
CA ALA A 51 2.82 -11.55 -0.52
C ALA A 51 2.69 -11.66 1.00
N PHE A 52 1.53 -11.27 1.53
CA PHE A 52 1.24 -11.24 2.96
C PHE A 52 1.16 -12.64 3.54
N ASP A 53 0.50 -13.58 2.87
CA ASP A 53 0.41 -14.97 3.33
C ASP A 53 1.80 -15.61 3.38
N THR A 54 2.59 -15.45 2.31
CA THR A 54 3.94 -16.02 2.25
C THR A 54 4.84 -15.42 3.33
N ALA A 55 4.82 -14.09 3.48
CA ALA A 55 5.65 -13.39 4.45
C ALA A 55 5.25 -13.74 5.89
N SER A 56 3.95 -13.71 6.18
CA SER A 56 3.42 -13.96 7.53
C SER A 56 3.68 -15.40 7.97
N ASN A 57 3.46 -16.37 7.09
CA ASN A 57 3.81 -17.76 7.37
C ASN A 57 5.31 -17.91 7.64
N LYS A 58 6.17 -17.29 6.83
CA LYS A 58 7.63 -17.37 7.04
C LYS A 58 8.07 -16.75 8.38
N ILE A 59 7.48 -15.62 8.76
CA ILE A 59 7.75 -14.97 10.05
C ILE A 59 7.30 -15.89 11.20
N TRP A 60 6.07 -16.41 11.10
CA TRP A 60 5.50 -17.31 12.10
C TRP A 60 6.34 -18.58 12.26
N ASP A 61 6.74 -19.18 11.14
CA ASP A 61 7.55 -20.37 11.08
C ASP A 61 8.90 -20.15 11.75
N SER A 62 9.55 -19.02 11.47
CA SER A 62 10.84 -18.66 12.05
C SER A 62 10.77 -18.51 13.58
N PHE A 63 9.69 -17.92 14.09
CA PHE A 63 9.51 -17.69 15.53
C PHE A 63 9.07 -18.95 16.28
N ASN A 64 8.37 -19.88 15.64
CA ASN A 64 7.88 -21.11 16.26
C ASN A 64 8.68 -22.35 15.85
N ARG A 65 9.91 -22.18 15.37
CA ARG A 65 10.79 -23.30 14.98
C ARG A 65 10.91 -24.32 16.11
N GLY A 66 10.78 -25.59 15.78
CA GLY A 66 10.91 -26.71 16.73
C GLY A 66 9.68 -26.95 17.61
N ARG A 67 8.63 -26.10 17.50
CA ARG A 67 7.34 -26.31 18.17
C ARG A 67 6.19 -26.59 17.20
N GLN A 68 6.44 -26.44 15.91
CA GLN A 68 5.43 -26.68 14.90
C GLN A 68 5.28 -28.17 14.64
N TRP A 69 4.05 -28.61 14.39
CA TRP A 69 3.77 -30.01 14.05
C TRP A 69 4.65 -30.50 12.89
N LYS A 70 4.85 -29.69 11.86
CA LYS A 70 5.73 -30.04 10.72
C LYS A 70 7.19 -30.31 11.12
N ASP A 71 7.66 -29.71 12.21
CA ASP A 71 9.01 -29.88 12.73
C ASP A 71 9.12 -31.06 13.71
N ILE A 72 8.02 -31.57 14.26
CA ILE A 72 8.04 -32.65 15.28
C ILE A 72 7.35 -33.93 14.81
N LYS A 73 6.58 -33.88 13.72
CA LYS A 73 5.77 -34.98 13.19
C LYS A 73 6.58 -36.26 13.00
N TYR A 74 7.81 -36.15 12.50
CA TYR A 74 8.66 -37.31 12.23
C TYR A 74 8.91 -38.16 13.48
N GLN A 75 8.96 -37.54 14.67
CA GLN A 75 9.18 -38.25 15.93
C GLN A 75 7.98 -39.12 16.33
N TYR A 76 6.77 -38.73 15.93
CA TYR A 76 5.54 -39.44 16.28
C TYR A 76 5.14 -40.48 15.24
N VAL A 77 5.43 -40.21 13.95
CA VAL A 77 5.16 -41.18 12.88
C VAL A 77 6.10 -42.38 13.00
N ASN A 78 7.41 -42.14 13.18
CA ASN A 78 8.38 -43.23 13.33
C ASN A 78 8.11 -44.05 14.60
N LYS A 79 7.71 -43.40 15.69
CA LYS A 79 7.36 -44.10 16.92
C LYS A 79 6.12 -44.99 16.77
N ALA A 80 5.13 -44.56 15.99
CA ALA A 80 3.98 -45.40 15.67
C ALA A 80 4.36 -46.61 14.80
N GLU A 81 5.29 -46.43 13.85
CA GLU A 81 5.81 -47.53 13.02
C GLU A 81 6.65 -48.54 13.84
N GLU A 82 7.45 -48.07 14.81
CA GLU A 82 8.21 -48.94 15.73
C GLU A 82 7.33 -49.69 16.74
N ASP A 83 6.18 -49.12 17.14
CA ASP A 83 5.24 -49.76 18.07
C ASP A 83 4.33 -50.83 17.37
N ASP A 84 4.23 -50.80 16.04
CA ASP A 84 3.41 -51.71 15.21
C ASP A 84 4.20 -52.92 14.63
N GLU A 85 5.54 -52.96 14.79
CA GLU A 85 6.43 -54.11 14.49
C GLU A 85 6.73 -54.99 15.73
#